data_AF-A0A534ZFZ8-F1
#
_entry.id   AF-A0A534ZFZ8-F1
#
_cell.length_a   1.000
_cell.length_b   1.000
_cell.length_c   1.000
_cell.angle_alpha   90.00
_cell.angle_beta   90.00
_cell.angle_gamma   90.00
#
_symmetry.space_group_name_H-M   'P 1'
#
loop_
_entity.id
_entity.type
_entity.pdbx_description
1 polymer ?
#
loop_
_entity_poly.entity_id
_entity_poly.type
_entity_poly.pdbx_seq_one_letter_code
_entity_poly.pdbx_strand_id
1 'polypeptide(L)'
;MLEQYVKAGRVDYGGLRREARPALSAYLDVLSAVSRTCYAAWTREQRLAFWINSYNAYAVQLVLEHYSVRSIRAIGWWPGSAFRTKFIPMKDLAGSDLSLDDVEHEHLRKEFGEPRVHFAIVCASVSCPPLRSEAYRAADLDRQLDDQ
;
A
#
# COMPACT_ATOMS: atom_id res chain seq x y z
N MET A 1 11.11 -5.98 5.31
CA MET A 1 11.01 -6.54 3.93
C MET A 1 11.36 -5.49 2.88
N LEU A 2 10.74 -4.30 2.91
CA LEU A 2 11.08 -3.21 1.98
C LEU A 2 12.43 -2.54 2.30
N GLU A 3 12.91 -2.59 3.55
CA GLU A 3 14.26 -2.12 3.99
C GLU A 3 15.43 -2.52 3.09
N GLN A 4 15.40 -3.72 2.50
CA GLN A 4 16.49 -4.18 1.65
C GLN A 4 16.43 -3.58 0.24
N TYR A 5 15.26 -3.11 -0.18
CA TYR A 5 14.98 -2.67 -1.54
C TYR A 5 14.62 -1.20 -1.62
N VAL A 6 14.50 -0.48 -0.51
CA VAL A 6 14.29 0.97 -0.50
C VAL A 6 15.57 1.65 -0.04
N LYS A 7 16.19 2.42 -0.93
CA LYS A 7 17.34 3.28 -0.60
C LYS A 7 17.06 4.71 -1.02
N ALA A 8 17.16 5.64 -0.06
CA ALA A 8 16.87 7.07 -0.27
C ALA A 8 15.52 7.30 -0.98
N GLY A 9 14.50 6.53 -0.60
CA GLY A 9 13.15 6.59 -1.16
C GLY A 9 12.96 6.05 -2.57
N ARG A 10 14.00 5.47 -3.16
CA ARG A 10 13.88 4.73 -4.42
C ARG A 10 13.73 3.25 -4.11
N VAL A 11 12.64 2.67 -4.62
CA VAL A 11 12.36 1.24 -4.55
C VAL A 11 13.11 0.55 -5.69
N ASP A 12 13.97 -0.41 -5.36
CA ASP A 12 14.56 -1.37 -6.30
C ASP A 12 13.52 -2.43 -6.67
N TYR A 13 12.62 -2.03 -7.57
CA TYR A 13 11.63 -2.94 -8.15
C TYR A 13 12.27 -4.13 -8.88
N GLY A 14 13.53 -3.99 -9.34
CA GLY A 14 14.26 -5.07 -10.00
C GLY A 14 14.66 -6.18 -9.03
N GLY A 15 15.22 -5.80 -7.88
CA GLY A 15 15.46 -6.70 -6.75
C GLY A 15 14.18 -7.27 -6.18
N LEU A 16 13.16 -6.44 -5.92
CA LEU A 16 11.86 -6.90 -5.42
C LEU A 16 11.24 -7.98 -6.31
N ARG A 17 11.26 -7.78 -7.63
CA ARG A 17 10.67 -8.73 -8.58
C ARG A 17 11.38 -10.07 -8.59
N ARG A 18 12.70 -10.09 -8.41
CA ARG A 18 13.50 -11.33 -8.45
C ARG A 18 13.49 -12.08 -7.12
N GLU A 19 13.58 -11.35 -6.01
CA GLU A 19 13.96 -11.91 -4.71
C GLU A 19 12.87 -11.77 -3.66
N ALA A 20 12.02 -10.74 -3.76
CA ALA A 20 11.01 -10.43 -2.74
C ALA A 20 9.59 -10.84 -3.13
N ARG A 21 9.35 -11.36 -4.33
CA ARG A 21 8.00 -11.75 -4.78
C ARG A 21 7.32 -12.76 -3.85
N PRO A 22 7.99 -13.82 -3.35
CA PRO A 22 7.38 -14.74 -2.39
C PRO A 22 7.03 -14.06 -1.06
N ALA A 23 7.91 -13.19 -0.55
CA ALA A 23 7.68 -12.46 0.69
C ALA A 23 6.54 -11.43 0.53
N LEU A 24 6.42 -10.80 -0.64
CA LEU A 24 5.30 -9.89 -0.95
C LEU A 24 3.99 -10.67 -0.97
N SER A 25 3.95 -11.80 -1.68
CA SER A 25 2.77 -12.67 -1.74
C SER A 25 2.32 -13.07 -0.34
N ALA A 26 3.25 -13.59 0.48
CA ALA A 26 2.93 -14.00 1.85
C ALA A 26 2.40 -12.83 2.71
N TYR A 27 2.92 -11.62 2.49
CA TYR A 27 2.42 -10.44 3.20
C TYR A 27 1.01 -10.03 2.76
N LEU A 28 0.73 -10.09 1.45
CA LEU A 28 -0.60 -9.81 0.90
C LEU A 28 -1.63 -10.84 1.35
N ASP A 29 -1.23 -12.11 1.49
CA ASP A 29 -2.06 -13.18 2.05
C ASP A 29 -2.46 -12.86 3.50
N VAL A 30 -1.52 -12.36 4.31
CA VAL A 30 -1.82 -11.92 5.68
C VAL A 30 -2.80 -10.74 5.70
N LEU A 31 -2.63 -9.76 4.81
CA LEU A 31 -3.49 -8.58 4.74
C LEU A 31 -4.92 -8.92 4.29
N SER A 32 -5.05 -9.78 3.28
CA SER A 32 -6.36 -10.19 2.72
C SER A 32 -7.14 -11.14 3.63
N ALA A 33 -6.48 -11.85 4.54
CA ALA A 33 -7.12 -12.75 5.50
C ALA A 33 -7.78 -12.04 6.70
N VAL A 34 -7.69 -10.70 6.79
CA VAL A 34 -8.30 -9.95 7.90
C VAL A 34 -9.82 -10.02 7.80
N SER A 35 -10.47 -10.59 8.82
CA SER A 35 -11.93 -10.64 8.90
C SER A 35 -12.53 -9.36 9.49
N ARG A 36 -13.80 -9.08 9.16
CA ARG A 36 -14.57 -7.99 9.77
C ARG A 36 -14.60 -8.07 11.31
N THR A 37 -14.68 -9.28 11.88
CA THR A 37 -14.69 -9.49 13.33
C THR A 37 -13.38 -9.07 13.98
N CYS A 38 -12.24 -9.44 13.38
CA CYS A 38 -10.93 -9.01 13.85
C CYS A 38 -10.77 -7.49 13.74
N TYR A 39 -11.12 -6.92 12.59
CA TYR A 39 -11.01 -5.47 12.35
C TYR A 39 -11.87 -4.65 13.30
N ALA A 40 -13.07 -5.13 13.66
CA ALA A 40 -13.95 -4.47 14.61
C ALA A 40 -13.32 -4.33 16.01
N ALA A 41 -12.44 -5.25 16.41
CA ALA A 41 -11.74 -5.21 17.70
C ALA A 41 -10.52 -4.28 17.71
N TRP A 42 -10.09 -3.77 16.55
CA TRP A 42 -8.90 -2.92 16.45
C TRP A 42 -9.15 -1.48 16.88
N THR A 43 -8.11 -0.90 17.47
CA THR A 43 -7.98 0.54 17.71
C THR A 43 -7.96 1.32 16.39
N ARG A 44 -8.21 2.63 16.47
CA ARG A 44 -8.15 3.52 15.31
C ARG A 44 -6.78 3.44 14.63
N GLU A 45 -5.70 3.44 15.40
CA GLU A 45 -4.32 3.44 14.92
C GLU A 45 -3.98 2.11 14.21
N GLN A 46 -4.46 0.99 14.75
CA GLN A 46 -4.31 -0.32 14.09
C GLN A 46 -5.01 -0.35 12.73
N ARG A 47 -6.23 0.20 12.63
CA ARG A 47 -6.98 0.23 11.37
C ARG A 47 -6.33 1.18 10.36
N LEU A 48 -5.86 2.34 10.79
CA LEU A 48 -5.17 3.30 9.93
C LEU A 48 -3.87 2.72 9.38
N ALA A 49 -3.04 2.15 10.26
CA ALA A 49 -1.80 1.47 9.86
C ALA A 49 -2.08 0.32 8.88
N PHE A 50 -3.12 -0.48 9.13
CA PHE A 50 -3.54 -1.56 8.24
C PHE A 50 -3.88 -1.07 6.84
N TRP A 51 -4.67 0.00 6.70
CA TRP A 51 -5.07 0.50 5.39
C TRP A 51 -3.93 1.18 4.63
N ILE A 52 -3.06 1.94 5.32
CA ILE A 52 -1.86 2.52 4.70
C ILE A 52 -0.95 1.39 4.18
N ASN A 53 -0.71 0.37 5.00
CA ASN A 53 0.10 -0.78 4.61
C ASN A 53 -0.52 -1.55 3.44
N SER A 54 -1.84 -1.76 3.46
CA SER A 54 -2.57 -2.44 2.39
C SER A 54 -2.45 -1.68 1.08
N TYR A 55 -2.74 -0.38 1.08
CA TYR A 55 -2.59 0.45 -0.11
C TYR A 55 -1.17 0.33 -0.70
N ASN A 56 -0.15 0.54 0.14
CA ASN A 56 1.24 0.53 -0.31
C ASN A 56 1.68 -0.84 -0.84
N ALA A 57 1.32 -1.94 -0.17
CA ALA A 57 1.68 -3.28 -0.61
C ALA A 57 1.01 -3.66 -1.95
N TYR A 58 -0.29 -3.37 -2.11
CA TYR A 58 -1.01 -3.65 -3.35
C TYR A 58 -0.60 -2.69 -4.49
N ALA A 59 -0.19 -1.45 -4.18
CA ALA A 59 0.41 -0.56 -5.16
C ALA A 59 1.74 -1.13 -5.70
N VAL A 60 2.60 -1.65 -4.80
CA VAL A 60 3.84 -2.34 -5.21
C VAL A 60 3.52 -3.57 -6.06
N GLN A 61 2.53 -4.38 -5.70
CA GLN A 61 2.09 -5.52 -6.50
C GLN A 61 1.67 -5.10 -7.91
N LEU A 62 0.79 -4.08 -8.01
CA LEU A 62 0.31 -3.56 -9.29
C LEU A 62 1.49 -3.10 -10.17
N VAL A 63 2.46 -2.41 -9.58
CA VAL A 63 3.66 -1.98 -10.31
C VAL A 63 4.48 -3.19 -10.80
N LEU A 64 4.67 -4.21 -9.96
CA LEU A 64 5.44 -5.41 -10.30
C LEU A 64 4.78 -6.27 -11.39
N GLU A 65 3.45 -6.32 -11.43
CA GLU A 65 2.68 -7.08 -12.42
C GLU A 65 2.64 -6.39 -13.78
N HIS A 66 2.53 -5.06 -13.80
CA HIS A 66 2.29 -4.31 -15.03
C HIS A 66 3.56 -3.67 -15.64
N TYR A 67 4.65 -3.50 -14.89
CA TYR A 67 5.88 -2.89 -15.41
C TYR A 67 7.04 -3.87 -15.55
N SER A 68 7.71 -3.80 -16.71
CA SER A 68 9.09 -4.24 -16.80
C SER A 68 9.98 -3.19 -16.11
N VAL A 69 10.95 -3.61 -15.29
CA VAL A 69 11.88 -2.73 -14.54
C VAL A 69 12.58 -1.66 -15.41
N ARG A 70 12.53 -1.83 -16.74
CA ARG A 70 13.10 -0.92 -17.73
C ARG A 70 12.28 0.35 -17.98
N SER A 71 11.00 0.42 -17.57
CA SER A 71 10.13 1.56 -17.87
C SER A 71 9.37 2.12 -16.66
N ILE A 72 10.04 2.22 -15.52
CA ILE A 72 9.54 2.94 -14.33
C ILE A 72 9.32 4.44 -14.66
N ARG A 73 9.99 5.00 -15.67
CA ARG A 73 9.73 6.36 -16.17
C ARG A 73 8.35 6.51 -16.85
N ALA A 74 7.70 5.42 -17.26
CA ALA A 74 6.35 5.44 -17.83
C ALA A 74 5.24 5.38 -16.76
N ILE A 75 5.61 5.31 -15.47
CA ILE A 75 4.66 5.35 -14.35
C ILE A 75 3.83 6.64 -14.36
N GLY A 76 4.40 7.75 -14.81
CA GLY A 76 3.67 9.02 -14.96
C GLY A 76 2.64 9.07 -16.09
N TRP A 77 2.47 8.00 -16.89
CA TRP A 77 1.63 8.00 -18.10
C TRP A 77 0.35 7.15 -18.00
N TRP A 78 0.09 6.38 -16.93
CA TRP A 78 -1.16 5.59 -16.89
C TRP A 78 -2.36 6.42 -16.36
N PRO A 79 -3.54 6.34 -17.01
CA PRO A 79 -4.73 7.05 -16.60
C PRO A 79 -5.24 6.40 -15.31
N GLY A 80 -5.96 7.14 -14.48
CA GLY A 80 -6.52 6.64 -13.21
C GLY A 80 -7.43 5.39 -13.31
N SER A 81 -7.60 4.75 -14.48
CA SER A 81 -8.35 3.52 -14.66
C SER A 81 -7.72 2.29 -13.97
N ALA A 82 -6.38 2.19 -13.91
CA ALA A 82 -5.73 1.07 -13.23
C ALA A 82 -5.97 1.12 -11.71
N PHE A 83 -5.91 2.32 -11.12
CA PHE A 83 -6.21 2.56 -9.70
C PHE A 83 -7.66 2.27 -9.32
N ARG A 84 -8.57 2.31 -10.30
CA ARG A 84 -10.00 1.99 -10.15
C ARG A 84 -10.34 0.54 -10.47
N THR A 85 -9.39 -0.25 -10.96
CA THR A 85 -9.62 -1.68 -11.17
C THR A 85 -9.64 -2.39 -9.83
N LYS A 86 -10.65 -3.23 -9.60
CA LYS A 86 -10.81 -3.99 -8.36
C LYS A 86 -9.99 -5.28 -8.44
N PHE A 87 -8.94 -5.38 -7.64
CA PHE A 87 -8.04 -6.53 -7.61
C PHE A 87 -7.57 -6.92 -6.19
N ILE A 88 -7.91 -6.11 -5.18
CA ILE A 88 -7.50 -6.30 -3.79
C ILE A 88 -8.55 -7.19 -3.10
N PRO A 89 -8.24 -8.45 -2.76
CA PRO A 89 -9.24 -9.42 -2.34
C PRO A 89 -9.64 -9.24 -0.86
N MET A 90 -10.51 -8.27 -0.58
CA MET A 90 -10.95 -7.91 0.79
C MET A 90 -12.39 -8.33 1.07
N LYS A 91 -12.87 -9.45 0.51
CA LYS A 91 -14.27 -9.88 0.62
C LYS A 91 -14.73 -10.08 2.07
N ASP A 92 -13.89 -10.64 2.93
CA ASP A 92 -14.24 -10.92 4.32
C ASP A 92 -14.32 -9.66 5.20
N LEU A 93 -13.63 -8.59 4.81
CA LEU A 93 -13.62 -7.31 5.51
C LEU A 93 -14.62 -6.31 4.89
N ALA A 94 -14.48 -6.07 3.60
CA ALA A 94 -15.15 -5.04 2.82
C ALA A 94 -16.33 -5.56 1.97
N GLY A 95 -16.57 -6.87 1.92
CA GLY A 95 -17.69 -7.48 1.19
C GLY A 95 -17.50 -7.55 -0.33
N SER A 96 -16.40 -7.02 -0.86
CA SER A 96 -16.04 -7.08 -2.27
C SER A 96 -14.54 -6.94 -2.47
N ASP A 97 -14.07 -7.19 -3.68
CA ASP A 97 -12.71 -6.82 -4.07
C ASP A 97 -12.64 -5.29 -4.19
N LEU A 98 -11.52 -4.72 -3.75
CA LEU A 98 -11.28 -3.29 -3.73
C LEU A 98 -10.29 -2.88 -4.81
N SER A 99 -10.38 -1.62 -5.21
CA SER A 99 -9.36 -0.92 -5.97
C SER A 99 -8.49 -0.07 -5.03
N LEU A 100 -7.34 0.41 -5.50
CA LEU A 100 -6.52 1.34 -4.71
C LEU A 100 -7.30 2.64 -4.44
N ASP A 101 -8.12 3.08 -5.40
CA ASP A 101 -9.01 4.23 -5.27
C ASP A 101 -10.05 4.04 -4.16
N ASP A 102 -10.63 2.83 -4.05
CA ASP A 102 -11.56 2.49 -2.96
C ASP A 102 -10.85 2.54 -1.60
N VAL A 103 -9.63 1.99 -1.50
CA VAL A 103 -8.85 2.02 -0.24
C VAL A 103 -8.53 3.46 0.18
N GLU A 104 -8.11 4.32 -0.76
CA GLU A 104 -7.81 5.72 -0.46
C GLU A 104 -9.05 6.51 -0.09
N HIS A 105 -10.11 6.46 -0.89
CA HIS A 105 -11.25 7.35 -0.73
C HIS A 105 -12.27 6.83 0.28
N GLU A 106 -12.56 5.53 0.29
CA GLU A 106 -13.60 4.96 1.15
C GLU A 106 -13.08 4.59 2.53
N HIS A 107 -11.87 4.05 2.63
CA HIS A 107 -11.33 3.58 3.90
C HIS A 107 -10.37 4.56 4.56
N LEU A 108 -9.44 5.17 3.83
CA LEU A 108 -8.47 6.08 4.43
C LEU A 108 -9.03 7.49 4.66
N ARG A 109 -9.56 8.13 3.61
CA ARG A 109 -9.98 9.54 3.68
C ARG A 109 -11.27 9.72 4.46
N LYS A 110 -12.29 8.90 4.21
CA LYS A 110 -13.60 9.02 4.86
C LYS A 110 -13.59 8.55 6.32
N GLU A 111 -12.92 7.45 6.65
CA GLU A 111 -12.99 6.90 8.02
C GLU A 111 -12.08 7.66 9.01
N PHE A 112 -10.91 8.15 8.58
CA PHE A 112 -9.90 8.65 9.52
C PHE A 112 -9.73 10.17 9.56
N GLY A 113 -10.06 10.87 8.47
CA GLY A 113 -9.84 12.32 8.37
C GLY A 113 -8.38 12.74 8.61
N GLU A 114 -7.42 11.85 8.31
CA GLU A 114 -6.00 12.05 8.59
C GLU A 114 -5.28 12.64 7.36
N PRO A 115 -4.94 13.94 7.34
CA PRO A 115 -4.33 14.58 6.17
C PRO A 115 -2.92 14.04 5.85
N ARG A 116 -2.18 13.51 6.85
CA ARG A 116 -0.83 12.95 6.64
C ARG A 116 -0.84 11.70 5.77
N VAL A 117 -2.00 11.02 5.65
CA VAL A 117 -2.14 9.82 4.81
C VAL A 117 -1.73 10.06 3.36
N HIS A 118 -1.98 11.25 2.80
CA HIS A 118 -1.64 11.55 1.41
C HIS A 118 -0.14 11.43 1.11
N PHE A 119 0.70 11.65 2.13
CA PHE A 119 2.15 11.49 2.04
C PHE A 119 2.61 10.08 2.44
N ALA A 120 1.80 9.39 3.25
CA ALA A 120 2.04 8.03 3.71
C ALA A 120 1.77 6.95 2.66
N ILE A 121 0.93 7.25 1.66
CA ILE A 121 0.59 6.35 0.56
C ILE A 121 1.33 6.72 -0.73
N VAL A 122 1.82 5.71 -1.45
CA VAL A 122 2.53 5.93 -2.72
C VAL A 122 1.53 6.21 -3.82
N CYS A 123 1.33 7.48 -4.17
CA CYS A 123 0.74 7.81 -5.46
C CYS A 123 1.67 7.22 -6.55
N ALA A 124 1.13 6.55 -7.56
CA ALA A 124 1.96 5.95 -8.60
C ALA A 124 2.33 6.98 -9.67
N SER A 125 2.83 8.16 -9.26
CA SER A 125 3.46 9.11 -10.16
C SER A 125 4.94 9.20 -9.82
N VAL A 126 5.78 9.50 -10.83
CA VAL A 126 7.25 9.56 -10.71
C VAL A 126 7.72 10.58 -9.65
N SER A 127 6.85 11.48 -9.20
CA SER A 127 7.07 12.50 -8.18
C SER A 127 6.67 12.11 -6.75
N CYS A 128 6.35 10.84 -6.49
CA CYS A 128 5.80 10.46 -5.19
C CYS A 128 6.86 10.28 -4.10
N PRO A 129 6.48 10.55 -2.84
CA PRO A 129 7.39 10.44 -1.73
C PRO A 129 7.97 9.02 -1.60
N PRO A 130 9.16 8.90 -1.00
CA PRO A 130 9.75 7.63 -0.59
C PRO A 130 8.73 6.66 0.01
N LEU A 131 8.55 5.46 -0.56
CA LEU A 131 7.88 4.39 0.20
C LEU A 131 8.72 4.10 1.44
N ARG A 132 8.12 4.05 2.64
CA ARG A 132 8.85 3.63 3.84
C ARG A 132 9.39 2.22 3.66
N SER A 133 10.61 2.02 4.15
CA SER A 133 11.24 0.71 4.22
C SER A 133 10.57 -0.25 5.22
N GLU A 134 9.88 0.31 6.20
CA GLU A 134 9.16 -0.40 7.26
C GLU A 134 7.65 -0.25 7.11
N ALA A 135 6.91 -1.28 7.56
CA ALA A 135 5.46 -1.20 7.65
C ALA A 135 5.04 -0.24 8.77
N TYR A 136 3.90 0.41 8.60
CA TYR A 136 3.29 1.22 9.64
C TYR A 136 2.82 0.33 10.79
N ARG A 137 3.15 0.73 12.03
CA ARG A 137 2.75 0.04 13.25
C ARG A 137 1.92 0.97 14.10
N ALA A 138 0.83 0.47 14.68
CA ALA A 138 -0.05 1.28 15.51
C ALA A 138 0.69 2.02 16.65
N ALA A 139 1.66 1.37 17.28
CA ALA A 139 2.45 1.96 18.37
C ALA A 139 3.39 3.10 17.93
N ASP A 140 3.78 3.10 16.65
CA ASP A 140 4.74 4.07 16.08
C ASP A 140 4.06 5.04 15.10
N LEU A 141 2.73 4.92 14.91
CA LEU A 141 2.04 5.45 13.75
C LEU A 141 2.20 6.96 13.61
N ASP A 142 1.99 7.72 14.69
CA ASP A 142 2.11 9.19 14.63
C ASP A 142 3.52 9.62 14.26
N ARG A 143 4.54 9.02 14.88
CA ARG A 143 5.94 9.28 14.54
C ARG A 143 6.23 8.92 13.09
N GLN A 144 5.70 7.78 12.62
CA GLN A 144 5.87 7.36 11.23
C GLN A 144 5.13 8.26 10.24
N LEU A 145 4.00 8.86 10.62
CA LEU A 145 3.28 9.82 9.77
C LEU A 145 3.97 11.19 9.74
N ASP A 146 4.60 11.60 10.83
CA ASP A 146 5.33 12.88 10.93
C ASP A 146 6.71 12.82 10.24
N ASP A 147 7.40 11.68 10.33
CA ASP A 147 8.74 11.47 9.75
C ASP A 147 8.69 11.04 8.26
N GLN A 148 7.57 11.27 7.56
CA GLN A 148 7.31 10.74 6.23
C GLN A 148 7.92 11.55 5.08
#